data_AF-A0A845WHR1-F1
#
_entry.id   AF-A0A845WHR1-F1
#
_cell.length_a   1.000
_cell.length_b   1.000
_cell.length_c   1.000
_cell.angle_alpha   90.00
_cell.angle_beta   90.00
_cell.angle_gamma   90.00
#
_symmetry.space_group_name_H-M   'P 1'
#
loop_
_entity.id
_entity.type
_entity.pdbx_description
1 polymer ?
#
loop_
_entity_poly.entity_id
_entity_poly.type
_entity_poly.pdbx_seq_one_letter_code
_entity_poly.pdbx_strand_id
1 'polypeptide(L)'
;MDYHHNPIQSTPDPDYYVVGGTLKVSDRSYVPRATDQQLLDNLINGEYCYVLTTRQMGKSSLMVRTAVKLKEFNIRSAIIDLTSIGTSVGLEAWYLGQIRRIVRQLRLHFDYLSWWRENASFSEVDRYSMFISEILL
;
A
#
# COMPACT_ATOMS: atom_id res chain seq x y z
N MET A 1 -44.93 -36.05 -18.57
CA MET A 1 -44.50 -35.44 -17.29
C MET A 1 -43.17 -34.76 -17.58
N ASP A 2 -43.27 -33.52 -18.01
CA ASP A 2 -42.15 -32.75 -18.54
C ASP A 2 -41.37 -32.09 -17.39
N TYR A 3 -40.12 -32.49 -17.21
CA TYR A 3 -39.19 -31.80 -16.32
C TYR A 3 -38.70 -30.54 -17.02
N HIS A 4 -39.36 -29.41 -16.77
CA HIS A 4 -38.82 -28.10 -17.09
C HIS A 4 -37.61 -27.81 -16.18
N HIS A 5 -36.41 -28.09 -16.68
CA HIS A 5 -35.19 -27.56 -16.09
C HIS A 5 -35.12 -26.07 -16.42
N ASN A 6 -35.43 -25.23 -15.44
CA ASN A 6 -35.32 -23.78 -15.57
C ASN A 6 -33.83 -23.42 -15.37
N PRO A 7 -33.09 -22.95 -16.39
CA PRO A 7 -31.71 -22.55 -16.19
C PRO A 7 -31.70 -21.31 -15.29
N ILE A 8 -30.98 -21.39 -14.17
CA ILE A 8 -30.72 -20.21 -13.33
C ILE A 8 -29.88 -19.26 -14.19
N GLN A 9 -30.54 -18.27 -14.82
CA GLN A 9 -29.85 -17.14 -15.42
C GLN A 9 -29.37 -16.24 -14.28
N SER A 10 -28.14 -16.48 -13.81
CA SER A 10 -27.44 -15.51 -12.97
C SER A 10 -27.09 -14.31 -13.85
N THR A 11 -27.83 -13.20 -13.70
CA THR A 11 -27.37 -11.92 -14.25
C THR A 11 -26.01 -11.60 -13.63
N PRO A 12 -24.95 -11.39 -14.42
CA PRO A 12 -23.64 -11.06 -13.86
C PRO A 12 -23.76 -9.78 -13.05
N ASP A 13 -23.39 -9.87 -11.77
CA ASP A 13 -23.30 -8.71 -10.89
C ASP A 13 -22.25 -7.75 -11.48
N PRO A 14 -22.65 -6.57 -11.98
CA PRO A 14 -21.74 -5.65 -12.65
C PRO A 14 -20.63 -5.15 -11.69
N ASP A 15 -20.82 -5.28 -10.38
CA ASP A 15 -19.85 -4.89 -9.35
C ASP A 15 -18.91 -6.05 -8.96
N TYR A 16 -19.13 -7.26 -9.49
CA TYR A 16 -18.26 -8.41 -9.18
C TYR A 16 -16.88 -8.27 -9.83
N TYR A 17 -16.81 -7.87 -11.10
CA TYR A 17 -15.58 -7.87 -11.88
C TYR A 17 -15.06 -6.44 -12.13
N VAL A 18 -13.88 -6.13 -11.60
CA VAL A 18 -13.24 -4.82 -11.75
C VAL A 18 -12.05 -4.93 -12.70
N VAL A 19 -12.03 -4.06 -13.72
CA VAL A 19 -10.96 -4.00 -14.71
C VAL A 19 -9.95 -2.92 -14.36
N GLY A 20 -8.70 -3.34 -14.17
CA GLY A 20 -7.56 -2.44 -13.96
C GLY A 20 -7.49 -1.84 -12.55
N GLY A 21 -6.32 -1.28 -12.23
CA GLY A 21 -6.09 -0.63 -10.95
C GLY A 21 -5.93 -1.61 -9.77
N THR A 22 -6.10 -1.07 -8.57
CA THR A 22 -5.95 -1.82 -7.31
C THR A 22 -7.31 -2.32 -6.85
N LEU A 23 -7.53 -3.63 -6.89
CA LEU A 23 -8.65 -4.27 -6.20
C LEU A 23 -8.58 -4.00 -4.70
N LYS A 24 -9.69 -3.52 -4.13
CA LYS A 24 -9.88 -3.35 -2.69
C LYS A 24 -9.88 -4.71 -2.01
N VAL A 25 -9.65 -4.72 -0.70
CA VAL A 25 -9.71 -5.95 0.10
C VAL A 25 -11.10 -6.60 0.08
N SER A 26 -12.15 -5.79 -0.02
CA SER A 26 -13.55 -6.21 -0.11
C SER A 26 -13.94 -6.80 -1.48
N ASP A 27 -13.14 -6.60 -2.52
CA ASP A 27 -13.52 -7.00 -3.88
C ASP A 27 -13.48 -8.54 -4.00
N ARG A 28 -14.63 -9.10 -4.38
CA ARG A 28 -14.86 -10.56 -4.44
C ARG A 28 -14.19 -11.23 -5.65
N SER A 29 -13.86 -10.47 -6.68
CA SER A 29 -13.13 -10.95 -7.86
C SER A 29 -11.63 -11.20 -7.64
N TYR A 30 -11.10 -10.87 -6.46
CA TYR A 30 -9.72 -11.19 -6.15
C TYR A 30 -9.54 -12.68 -5.91
N VAL A 31 -8.64 -13.30 -6.67
CA VAL A 31 -8.25 -14.70 -6.49
C VAL A 31 -6.90 -14.74 -5.76
N PRO A 32 -6.86 -15.25 -4.49
CA PRO A 32 -5.61 -15.40 -3.74
C PRO A 32 -4.63 -16.34 -4.45
N ARG A 33 -3.33 -16.06 -4.30
CA ARG A 33 -2.25 -16.85 -4.88
C ARG A 33 -1.34 -17.37 -3.78
N ALA A 34 -0.49 -18.36 -4.09
CA ALA A 34 0.53 -18.83 -3.16
C ALA A 34 1.46 -17.68 -2.69
N THR A 35 1.75 -16.73 -3.58
CA THR A 35 2.61 -15.58 -3.29
C THR A 35 2.03 -14.62 -2.25
N ASP A 36 0.70 -14.59 -2.05
CA ASP A 36 0.07 -13.80 -0.99
C ASP A 36 0.57 -14.21 0.39
N GLN A 37 0.62 -15.52 0.62
CA GLN A 37 1.08 -16.07 1.89
C GLN A 37 2.60 -15.95 2.02
N GLN A 38 3.34 -16.24 0.95
CA GLN A 38 4.81 -16.11 0.94
C GLN A 38 5.26 -14.68 1.27
N LEU A 39 4.62 -13.67 0.70
CA LEU A 39 4.94 -12.27 0.99
C LEU A 39 4.64 -11.93 2.46
N LEU A 40 3.50 -12.37 2.98
CA LEU A 40 3.14 -12.13 4.38
C LEU A 40 4.14 -12.77 5.34
N ASP A 41 4.47 -14.04 5.14
CA ASP A 41 5.37 -14.80 6.02
C ASP A 41 6.77 -14.18 6.04
N ASN A 42 7.30 -13.84 4.86
CA ASN A 42 8.60 -13.18 4.75
C ASN A 42 8.60 -11.81 5.47
N LEU A 43 7.55 -10.99 5.29
CA LEU A 43 7.46 -9.69 5.96
C LEU A 43 7.32 -9.82 7.48
N ILE A 44 6.62 -10.83 7.98
CA ILE A 44 6.54 -11.12 9.43
C ILE A 44 7.93 -11.49 9.98
N ASN A 45 8.75 -12.19 9.20
CA ASN A 45 10.12 -12.54 9.56
C ASN A 45 11.13 -11.40 9.37
N GLY A 46 10.68 -10.21 8.95
CA GLY A 46 11.55 -9.05 8.73
C GLY A 46 12.38 -9.12 7.43
N GLU A 47 12.00 -10.00 6.51
CA GLU A 47 12.72 -10.18 5.25
C GLU A 47 12.41 -9.07 4.24
N TYR A 48 13.44 -8.62 3.54
CA TYR A 48 13.30 -7.63 2.49
C TYR A 48 12.82 -8.27 1.18
N CYS A 49 11.62 -7.87 0.72
CA CYS A 49 10.92 -8.56 -0.36
C CYS A 49 10.80 -7.71 -1.64
N TYR A 50 11.08 -8.31 -2.80
CA TYR A 50 10.81 -7.74 -4.11
C TYR A 50 9.62 -8.44 -4.77
N VAL A 51 8.65 -7.66 -5.26
CA VAL A 51 7.49 -8.18 -6.01
C VAL A 51 7.59 -7.74 -7.47
N LEU A 52 8.14 -8.62 -8.31
CA LEU A 52 8.34 -8.37 -9.74
C LEU A 52 7.27 -9.08 -10.58
N THR A 53 6.50 -8.33 -11.36
CA THR A 53 5.54 -8.91 -12.32
C THR A 53 5.17 -7.88 -13.39
N THR A 54 4.64 -8.35 -14.52
CA THR A 54 4.10 -7.52 -15.61
C THR A 54 3.01 -6.56 -15.12
N ARG A 55 2.75 -5.50 -15.92
CA ARG A 55 1.73 -4.48 -15.60
C ARG A 55 0.35 -5.13 -15.47
N GLN A 56 -0.50 -4.58 -14.59
CA GLN A 56 -1.88 -5.02 -14.37
C GLN A 56 -2.09 -6.44 -13.81
N MET A 57 -1.05 -7.08 -13.25
CA MET A 57 -1.19 -8.42 -12.62
C MET A 57 -1.62 -8.38 -11.13
N GLY A 58 -2.05 -7.24 -10.61
CA GLY A 58 -2.54 -7.13 -9.23
C GLY A 58 -1.48 -6.94 -8.15
N LYS A 59 -0.30 -6.38 -8.47
CA LYS A 59 0.75 -6.03 -7.49
C LYS A 59 0.22 -5.16 -6.36
N SER A 60 -0.45 -4.07 -6.72
CA SER A 60 -0.99 -3.12 -5.75
C SER A 60 -2.08 -3.76 -4.90
N SER A 61 -2.87 -4.67 -5.47
CA SER A 61 -3.88 -5.45 -4.73
C SER A 61 -3.22 -6.38 -3.71
N LEU A 62 -2.16 -7.09 -4.10
CA LEU A 62 -1.36 -7.91 -3.21
C LEU A 62 -0.78 -7.08 -2.05
N MET A 63 -0.18 -5.92 -2.36
CA MET A 63 0.37 -5.01 -1.36
C MET A 63 -0.68 -4.54 -0.35
N VAL A 64 -1.84 -4.03 -0.81
CA VAL A 64 -2.89 -3.51 0.08
C VAL A 64 -3.49 -4.63 0.94
N ARG A 65 -3.70 -5.83 0.39
CA ARG A 65 -4.19 -6.98 1.14
C ARG A 65 -3.18 -7.46 2.19
N THR A 66 -1.90 -7.49 1.83
CA THR A 66 -0.81 -7.84 2.75
C THR A 66 -0.72 -6.83 3.90
N ALA A 67 -0.80 -5.53 3.60
CA ALA A 67 -0.83 -4.47 4.61
C ALA A 67 -2.03 -4.61 5.58
N VAL A 68 -3.18 -5.09 5.11
CA VAL A 68 -4.32 -5.38 6.00
C VAL A 68 -4.03 -6.61 6.87
N LYS A 69 -3.52 -7.70 6.29
CA LYS A 69 -3.18 -8.90 7.06
C LYS A 69 -2.10 -8.63 8.12
N LEU A 70 -1.07 -7.84 7.81
CA LEU A 70 -0.02 -7.47 8.78
C LEU A 70 -0.59 -6.82 10.05
N LYS A 71 -1.70 -6.07 9.95
CA LYS A 71 -2.37 -5.49 11.13
C LYS A 71 -2.94 -6.53 12.07
N GLU A 72 -3.36 -7.70 11.56
CA GLU A 72 -3.83 -8.83 12.38
C GLU A 72 -2.70 -9.38 13.26
N PHE A 73 -1.45 -9.17 12.86
CA PHE A 73 -0.24 -9.50 13.61
C PHE A 73 0.31 -8.31 14.43
N ASN A 74 -0.48 -7.25 14.63
CA ASN A 74 -0.06 -6.00 15.29
C ASN A 74 1.10 -5.26 14.58
N ILE A 75 1.33 -5.53 13.29
CA ILE A 75 2.36 -4.84 12.49
C ILE A 75 1.71 -3.69 11.71
N ARG A 76 2.23 -2.48 11.89
CA ARG A 76 1.80 -1.29 11.14
C ARG A 76 2.62 -1.15 9.87
N SER A 77 1.96 -0.84 8.76
CA SER A 77 2.59 -0.68 7.44
C SER A 77 2.34 0.72 6.88
N ALA A 78 3.36 1.30 6.23
CA ALA A 78 3.22 2.48 5.38
C ALA A 78 3.42 2.09 3.92
N ILE A 79 2.54 2.54 3.04
CA ILE A 79 2.67 2.40 1.59
C ILE A 79 3.17 3.73 1.03
N ILE A 80 4.29 3.66 0.31
CA ILE A 80 4.90 4.82 -0.35
C ILE A 80 4.78 4.62 -1.86
N ASP A 81 4.00 5.50 -2.49
CA ASP A 81 3.91 5.57 -3.95
C ASP A 81 4.77 6.72 -4.46
N LEU A 82 5.95 6.37 -4.99
CA LEU A 82 6.93 7.31 -5.55
C LEU A 82 6.44 8.01 -6.83
N THR A 83 5.35 7.52 -7.44
CA THR A 83 4.75 8.11 -8.66
C THR A 83 3.58 9.05 -8.37
N SER A 84 2.93 8.89 -7.21
CA SER A 84 1.73 9.67 -6.82
C SER A 84 1.99 11.13 -6.46
N ILE A 85 3.22 11.47 -6.06
CA ILE A 85 3.60 12.87 -5.90
C ILE A 85 4.12 13.30 -7.26
N GLY A 86 3.30 14.08 -7.98
CA GLY A 86 3.60 14.49 -9.35
C GLY A 86 5.03 15.01 -9.49
N THR A 87 5.67 14.71 -10.62
CA THR A 87 7.06 15.09 -10.92
C THR A 87 7.26 16.61 -11.09
N SER A 88 6.19 17.40 -10.94
CA SER A 88 6.16 18.86 -11.09
C SER A 88 6.08 19.62 -9.77
N VAL A 89 6.21 18.96 -8.61
CA VAL A 89 6.30 19.64 -7.31
C VAL A 89 7.75 19.93 -6.91
N GLY A 90 7.98 20.98 -6.12
CA GLY A 90 9.29 21.26 -5.55
C GLY A 90 9.77 20.15 -4.59
N LEU A 91 11.09 20.01 -4.45
CA LEU A 91 11.73 18.97 -3.63
C LEU A 91 11.23 18.97 -2.19
N GLU A 92 11.10 20.15 -1.58
CA GLU A 92 10.58 20.29 -0.22
C GLU A 92 9.16 19.74 -0.08
N ALA A 93 8.26 20.14 -0.96
CA ALA A 93 6.89 19.65 -0.96
C ALA A 93 6.83 18.13 -1.20
N TRP A 94 7.76 17.61 -2.00
CA TRP A 94 7.87 16.17 -2.25
C TRP A 94 8.26 15.42 -0.97
N TYR A 95 9.40 15.75 -0.36
CA TYR A 95 9.90 15.04 0.82
C TYR A 95 9.01 15.23 2.05
N LEU A 96 8.57 16.47 2.33
CA LEU A 96 7.66 16.74 3.44
C LEU A 96 6.31 16.04 3.24
N GLY A 97 5.85 15.94 1.99
CA GLY A 97 4.66 15.19 1.61
C GLY A 97 4.77 13.70 1.94
N GLN A 98 5.93 13.09 1.69
CA GLN A 98 6.20 11.69 2.02
C GLN A 98 6.25 11.46 3.54
N ILE A 99 6.97 12.31 4.28
CA ILE A 99 7.03 12.23 5.76
C ILE A 99 5.62 12.32 6.34
N ARG A 100 4.83 13.31 5.91
CA ARG A 100 3.43 13.46 6.33
C ARG A 100 2.62 12.20 6.10
N ARG A 101 2.79 11.54 4.95
CA ARG A 101 2.07 10.30 4.62
C ARG A 101 2.49 9.15 5.53
N ILE A 102 3.79 8.98 5.78
CA ILE A 102 4.31 7.94 6.66
C ILE A 102 3.78 8.14 8.08
N VAL A 103 3.93 9.34 8.64
CA VAL A 103 3.44 9.70 9.99
C VAL A 103 1.97 9.40 10.15
N ARG A 104 1.14 9.78 9.16
CA ARG A 104 -0.31 9.51 9.18
C ARG A 104 -0.65 8.02 9.07
N GLN A 105 0.01 7.30 8.16
CA GLN A 105 -0.26 5.87 7.94
C GLN A 105 0.14 5.01 9.14
N LEU A 106 1.27 5.33 9.76
CA LEU A 106 1.77 4.62 10.94
C LEU A 106 1.21 5.15 12.26
N ARG A 107 0.43 6.25 12.22
CA ARG A 107 -0.13 6.94 13.39
C ARG A 107 0.95 7.32 14.41
N LEU A 108 2.06 7.88 13.93
CA LEU A 108 3.14 8.34 14.81
C LEU A 108 2.72 9.61 15.54
N HIS A 109 3.01 9.69 16.83
CA HIS A 109 2.87 10.91 17.62
C HIS A 109 4.12 11.79 17.44
N PHE A 110 4.26 12.36 16.23
CA PHE A 110 5.43 13.12 15.82
C PHE A 110 5.02 14.41 15.10
N ASP A 111 5.45 15.56 15.62
CA ASP A 111 5.24 16.87 14.99
C ASP A 111 6.25 17.09 13.85
N TYR A 112 5.95 16.45 12.72
CA TYR A 112 6.80 16.50 11.54
C TYR A 112 6.96 17.92 10.95
N LEU A 113 6.02 18.85 11.21
CA LEU A 113 6.11 20.22 10.68
C LEU A 113 7.09 21.07 11.49
N SER A 114 7.07 20.97 12.80
CA SER A 114 8.05 21.66 13.66
C SER A 114 9.43 21.08 13.47
N TRP A 115 9.55 19.74 13.49
CA TRP A 115 10.82 19.06 13.24
C TRP A 115 11.43 19.42 11.88
N TRP A 116 10.62 19.48 10.82
CA TRP A 116 11.12 19.87 9.48
C TRP A 116 11.67 21.29 9.42
N ARG A 117 11.05 22.22 10.16
CA ARG A 117 11.46 23.64 10.23
C ARG A 117 12.71 23.82 11.09
N GLU A 118 12.81 23.10 12.20
CA GLU A 118 13.99 23.14 13.08
C GLU A 118 15.24 22.61 12.39
N ASN A 119 15.07 21.65 11.47
CA ASN A 119 16.16 21.08 10.67
C ASN A 119 16.39 21.80 9.33
N ALA A 120 15.96 23.06 9.19
CA ALA A 120 16.06 23.83 7.94
C ALA A 120 17.50 24.05 7.43
N SER A 121 18.51 23.87 8.29
CA SER A 121 19.93 23.93 7.90
C SER A 121 20.39 22.77 7.02
N PHE A 122 19.64 21.67 6.98
CA PHE A 122 19.94 20.49 6.16
C PHE A 122 19.17 20.53 4.83
N SER A 123 19.71 19.86 3.81
CA SER A 123 19.01 19.66 2.55
C SER A 123 17.73 18.81 2.76
N GLU A 124 16.78 18.89 1.85
CA GLU A 124 15.51 18.16 1.96
C GLU A 124 15.71 16.64 1.94
N VAL A 125 16.71 16.16 1.19
CA VAL A 125 17.07 14.73 1.16
C VAL A 125 17.75 14.29 2.45
N ASP A 126 18.58 15.14 3.06
CA ASP A 126 19.21 14.85 4.35
C ASP A 126 18.17 14.82 5.46
N ARG A 127 17.24 15.79 5.49
CA ARG A 127 16.09 15.76 6.42
C ARG A 127 15.26 14.50 6.20
N TYR A 128 14.98 14.12 4.96
CA TYR A 128 14.24 12.87 4.73
C TYR A 128 15.00 11.65 5.26
N SER A 129 16.31 11.58 5.03
CA SER A 129 17.16 10.49 5.48
C SER A 129 17.21 10.41 7.01
N MET A 130 17.39 11.55 7.69
CA MET A 130 17.36 11.65 9.16
C MET A 130 16.01 11.21 9.74
N PHE A 131 14.90 11.60 9.10
CA PHE A 131 13.58 11.13 9.54
C PHE A 131 13.48 9.59 9.50
N ILE A 132 13.99 8.96 8.43
CA ILE A 132 13.97 7.51 8.31
C ILE A 132 14.87 6.85 9.37
N SER A 133 16.09 7.35 9.58
CA SER A 133 17.08 6.69 10.45
C SER A 133 16.97 7.01 11.94
N GLU A 134 16.42 8.17 12.33
CA GLU A 134 16.44 8.63 13.72
C GLU A 134 15.05 8.69 14.36
N ILE A 135 13.99 8.77 13.55
CA ILE A 135 12.61 8.90 14.03
C ILE A 135 11.79 7.63 13.75
N LEU A 136 12.00 7.00 12.59
CA LEU A 136 11.19 5.87 12.15
C LEU A 136 11.78 4.49 12.51
N LEU A 137 13.09 4.32 12.32
CA LEU A 137 13.85 3.09 12.60
C LEU A 137 14.59 3.22 13.93
#